data_AF-H2ZLA6-F1
#
_entry.id   AF-H2ZLA6-F1
#
_cell.length_a   1.000
_cell.length_b   1.000
_cell.length_c   1.000
_cell.angle_alpha   90.00
_cell.angle_beta   90.00
_cell.angle_gamma   90.00
#
_symmetry.space_group_name_H-M   'P 1'
#
loop_
_entity.id
_entity.type
_entity.pdbx_description
1 polymer ?
#
loop_
_entity_poly.entity_id
_entity_poly.type
_entity_poly.pdbx_seq_one_letter_code
_entity_poly.pdbx_strand_id
1 'polypeptide(L)'
;MAASERLFSAKTKQSLLLSRRVGNMYTPSLYSCLASLLISTSLNDLPGKRIGLFSYGSGLAASMFSIRVTDQIGLPEVSGLPKVTGHPTFTLHSLVSGLLDINHRLEQRTQIEPEEFTAVLECREKHHTASNYSPTATPELLFPGTFHLTLVDNKFRRTYQRKPFLRPDLNGNSPNGRGTPNNHTHCNGF
;
A
#
# COMPACT_ATOMS: atom_id res chain seq x y z
N MET A 1 -6.40 16.88 -24.86
CA MET A 1 -5.93 15.47 -24.75
C MET A 1 -6.73 14.49 -25.63
N ALA A 2 -7.29 14.90 -26.78
CA ALA A 2 -8.14 14.01 -27.59
C ALA A 2 -7.34 12.92 -28.34
N ALA A 3 -6.17 13.25 -28.88
CA ALA A 3 -5.41 12.33 -29.74
C ALA A 3 -4.90 11.05 -29.03
N SER A 4 -4.65 11.10 -27.72
CA SER A 4 -4.11 9.98 -26.94
C SER A 4 -5.15 9.29 -26.06
N GLU A 5 -6.41 9.74 -26.05
CA GLU A 5 -7.44 9.27 -25.12
C GLU A 5 -7.66 7.76 -25.17
N ARG A 6 -7.75 7.20 -26.39
CA ARG A 6 -7.89 5.76 -26.61
C ARG A 6 -6.71 4.97 -26.06
N LEU A 7 -5.47 5.44 -26.31
CA LEU A 7 -4.26 4.77 -25.85
C LEU A 7 -4.11 4.86 -24.34
N PHE A 8 -4.34 6.04 -23.77
CA PHE A 8 -4.31 6.27 -22.32
C PHE A 8 -5.32 5.38 -21.59
N SER A 9 -6.56 5.31 -22.08
CA SER A 9 -7.61 4.49 -21.50
C SER A 9 -7.29 2.99 -21.56
N ALA A 10 -6.63 2.55 -22.62
CA ALA A 10 -6.28 1.14 -22.80
C ALA A 10 -4.97 0.72 -22.10
N LYS A 11 -4.01 1.64 -21.91
CA LYS A 11 -2.63 1.29 -21.49
C LYS A 11 -2.20 1.90 -20.16
N THR A 12 -2.90 2.91 -19.65
CA THR A 12 -2.41 3.71 -18.53
C THR A 12 -3.46 3.89 -17.44
N LYS A 13 -4.73 4.10 -17.79
CA LYS A 13 -5.79 4.42 -16.82
C LYS A 13 -5.91 3.40 -15.68
N GLN A 14 -5.78 2.11 -16.00
CA GLN A 14 -5.82 0.99 -15.04
C GLN A 14 -4.69 1.08 -14.00
N SER A 15 -3.53 1.64 -14.38
CA SER A 15 -2.39 1.81 -13.47
C SER A 15 -2.60 2.94 -12.44
N LEU A 16 -3.65 3.76 -12.56
CA LEU A 16 -3.80 4.96 -11.73
C LEU A 16 -4.68 4.78 -10.49
N LEU A 17 -5.19 3.57 -10.23
CA LEU A 17 -6.09 3.30 -9.10
C LEU A 17 -5.51 3.77 -7.75
N LEU A 18 -4.32 3.30 -7.37
CA LEU A 18 -3.70 3.67 -6.10
C LEU A 18 -3.27 5.13 -6.07
N SER A 19 -2.67 5.64 -7.15
CA SER A 19 -2.24 7.04 -7.24
C SER A 19 -3.40 8.01 -7.00
N ARG A 20 -4.60 7.71 -7.53
CA ARG A 20 -5.80 8.55 -7.32
C ARG A 20 -6.36 8.47 -5.90
N ARG A 21 -6.14 7.38 -5.17
CA ARG A 21 -6.72 7.16 -3.84
C ARG A 21 -5.74 7.44 -2.69
N VAL A 22 -4.44 7.45 -2.97
CA VAL A 22 -3.37 7.62 -1.97
C VAL A 22 -2.56 8.89 -2.22
N GLY A 23 -2.44 9.33 -3.47
CA GLY A 23 -1.58 10.46 -3.84
C GLY A 23 -0.14 10.04 -4.12
N ASN A 24 0.76 11.03 -4.14
CA ASN A 24 2.17 10.82 -4.44
C ASN A 24 2.90 10.17 -3.27
N MET A 25 3.49 8.99 -3.51
CA MET A 25 4.29 8.26 -2.52
C MET A 25 5.80 8.39 -2.77
N TYR A 26 6.24 9.28 -3.65
CA TYR A 26 7.63 9.43 -4.11
C TYR A 26 8.16 8.17 -4.82
N THR A 27 9.25 7.57 -4.34
CA THR A 27 9.94 6.45 -4.99
C THR A 27 9.03 5.23 -5.27
N PRO A 28 8.11 4.81 -4.37
CA PRO A 28 7.15 3.74 -4.66
C PRO A 28 6.02 4.11 -5.63
N SER A 29 5.82 5.38 -6.03
CA SER A 29 4.68 5.79 -6.87
C SER A 29 4.59 4.96 -8.16
N LEU A 30 5.70 4.77 -8.88
CA LEU A 30 5.76 3.94 -10.09
C LEU A 30 5.32 2.50 -9.83
N TYR A 31 5.80 1.90 -8.75
CA TYR A 31 5.50 0.50 -8.40
C TYR A 31 4.09 0.34 -7.86
N SER A 32 3.51 1.37 -7.25
CA SER A 32 2.09 1.39 -6.91
C SER A 32 1.21 1.44 -8.16
N CYS A 33 1.66 2.11 -9.23
CA CYS A 33 0.97 2.08 -10.52
C CYS A 33 1.08 0.71 -11.17
N LEU A 34 2.23 0.03 -11.04
CA LEU A 34 2.38 -1.36 -11.46
C LEU A 34 1.43 -2.28 -10.68
N ALA A 35 1.37 -2.17 -9.35
CA ALA A 35 0.42 -2.94 -8.54
C ALA A 35 -1.03 -2.69 -8.97
N SER A 36 -1.41 -1.41 -9.18
CA SER A 36 -2.73 -1.01 -9.68
C SER A 36 -3.06 -1.65 -11.03
N LEU A 37 -2.10 -1.66 -11.96
CA LEU A 37 -2.26 -2.29 -13.26
C LEU A 37 -2.52 -3.79 -13.11
N LEU A 38 -1.76 -4.47 -12.25
CA LEU A 38 -1.89 -5.91 -12.02
C LEU A 38 -3.24 -6.29 -11.40
N ILE A 39 -3.74 -5.53 -10.43
CA ILE A 39 -5.04 -5.82 -9.78
C ILE A 39 -6.26 -5.34 -10.58
N SER A 40 -6.06 -4.43 -11.54
CA SER A 40 -7.13 -3.88 -12.39
C SER A 40 -7.22 -4.54 -13.76
N THR A 41 -6.37 -5.54 -14.04
CA THR A 41 -6.34 -6.29 -15.29
C THR A 41 -6.67 -7.74 -15.00
N SER A 42 -7.48 -8.38 -15.87
CA SER A 42 -7.74 -9.82 -15.75
C SER A 42 -6.44 -10.61 -15.79
N LEU A 43 -6.31 -11.62 -14.93
CA LEU A 43 -5.16 -12.50 -14.90
C LEU A 43 -4.89 -13.18 -16.26
N ASN A 44 -5.94 -13.38 -17.06
CA ASN A 44 -5.85 -13.98 -18.39
C ASN A 44 -5.34 -13.00 -19.47
N ASP A 45 -5.38 -11.69 -19.22
CA ASP A 45 -4.96 -10.66 -20.17
C ASP A 45 -3.50 -10.21 -19.98
N LEU A 46 -2.87 -10.62 -18.88
CA LEU A 46 -1.50 -10.26 -18.51
C LEU A 46 -0.40 -11.07 -19.22
N PRO A 47 -0.55 -12.39 -19.49
CA PRO A 47 0.54 -13.20 -20.03
C PRO A 47 1.14 -12.64 -21.33
N GLY A 48 2.46 -12.69 -21.42
CA GLY A 48 3.23 -12.25 -22.59
C GLY A 48 3.27 -10.74 -22.83
N LYS A 49 2.48 -9.93 -22.09
CA LYS A 49 2.45 -8.48 -22.24
C LYS A 49 3.79 -7.85 -21.86
N ARG A 50 4.15 -6.78 -22.58
CA ARG A 50 5.24 -5.88 -22.21
C ARG A 50 4.66 -4.66 -21.49
N ILE A 51 5.17 -4.39 -20.29
CA ILE A 51 4.79 -3.22 -19.49
C ILE A 51 5.97 -2.25 -19.54
N GLY A 52 5.71 -1.03 -20.03
CA GLY A 52 6.67 0.07 -19.99
C GLY A 52 6.61 0.78 -18.64
N LEU A 53 7.76 1.10 -18.08
CA LEU A 53 7.91 1.83 -16.82
C LEU A 53 8.79 3.04 -17.04
N PHE A 54 8.31 4.20 -16.58
CA PHE A 54 9.07 5.43 -16.62
C PHE A 54 9.22 5.95 -15.18
N SER A 55 10.45 5.95 -14.68
CA SER A 55 10.80 6.46 -13.36
C SER A 55 11.48 7.81 -13.47
N TYR A 56 11.11 8.73 -12.59
CA TYR A 56 11.62 10.10 -12.57
C TYR A 56 11.87 10.56 -11.13
N GLY A 57 13.00 11.25 -10.92
CA GLY A 57 13.30 12.02 -9.72
C GLY A 57 13.88 13.38 -10.06
N SER A 58 13.39 14.44 -9.41
CA SER A 58 13.83 15.82 -9.65
C SER A 58 15.31 16.02 -9.29
N GLY A 59 16.03 16.80 -10.11
CA GLY A 59 17.48 17.01 -9.97
C GLY A 59 18.28 17.09 -11.29
N LEU A 60 18.26 16.14 -12.22
CA LEU A 60 17.31 15.05 -12.47
C LEU A 60 17.98 13.71 -12.77
N ALA A 61 17.29 12.62 -12.41
CA ALA A 61 17.62 11.27 -12.83
C ALA A 61 16.33 10.57 -13.29
N ALA A 62 16.37 9.97 -14.49
CA ALA A 62 15.22 9.30 -15.07
C ALA A 62 15.66 8.06 -15.87
N SER A 63 14.82 7.03 -15.82
CA SER A 63 15.01 5.80 -16.58
C SER A 63 13.68 5.31 -17.13
N MET A 64 13.65 5.04 -18.43
CA MET A 64 12.59 4.24 -19.05
C MET A 64 13.10 2.82 -19.24
N PHE A 65 12.34 1.85 -18.75
CA PHE A 65 12.64 0.43 -18.91
C PHE A 65 11.35 -0.36 -19.14
N SER A 66 11.47 -1.65 -19.42
CA SER A 66 10.29 -2.50 -19.60
C SER A 66 10.47 -3.85 -18.94
N ILE A 67 9.36 -4.41 -18.49
CA ILE A 67 9.27 -5.80 -18.03
C ILE A 67 8.38 -6.59 -18.99
N ARG A 68 8.63 -7.89 -19.11
CA ARG A 68 7.76 -8.80 -19.84
C ARG A 68 7.11 -9.75 -18.85
N VAL A 69 5.78 -9.81 -18.89
CA VAL A 69 5.03 -10.78 -18.10
C VAL A 69 5.26 -12.17 -18.70
N THR A 70 5.52 -13.15 -17.83
CA THR A 70 5.65 -14.56 -18.23
C THR A 70 4.40 -15.02 -18.98
N ASP A 71 4.57 -15.93 -19.95
CA ASP A 71 3.45 -16.57 -20.64
C ASP A 71 2.73 -17.59 -19.73
N GLN A 72 3.36 -17.98 -18.61
CA GLN A 72 2.84 -18.97 -17.67
C GLN A 72 2.20 -18.32 -16.44
N ILE A 73 0.91 -18.57 -16.22
CA ILE A 73 0.19 -18.03 -15.06
C ILE A 73 0.66 -18.70 -13.75
N GLY A 74 0.91 -20.01 -13.78
CA GLY A 74 1.26 -20.81 -12.59
C GLY A 74 0.13 -20.87 -11.57
N LEU A 75 -1.05 -21.32 -12.02
CA LEU A 75 -2.21 -21.61 -11.17
C LEU A 75 -1.88 -22.74 -10.19
N PRO A 76 -2.47 -22.75 -8.97
CA PRO A 76 -2.43 -23.93 -8.12
C PRO A 76 -3.09 -25.08 -8.89
N GLU A 77 -2.43 -26.23 -9.00
CA GLU A 77 -3.04 -27.40 -9.63
C GLU A 77 -4.41 -27.70 -9.00
N VAL A 78 -5.42 -27.95 -9.83
CA VAL A 78 -6.68 -28.53 -9.40
C VAL A 78 -6.35 -29.88 -8.76
N SER A 79 -6.73 -30.06 -7.50
CA SER A 79 -6.38 -31.20 -6.64
C SER A 79 -6.54 -32.55 -7.34
N GLY A 80 -5.42 -33.20 -7.69
CA GLY A 80 -5.45 -34.56 -8.26
C GLY A 80 -4.14 -35.13 -8.83
N LEU A 81 -3.08 -34.34 -9.03
CA LEU A 81 -1.81 -34.84 -9.59
C LEU A 81 -0.64 -34.78 -8.58
N PRO A 82 0.37 -35.66 -8.69
CA PRO A 82 1.42 -35.80 -7.69
C PRO A 82 2.32 -34.56 -7.67
N LYS A 83 2.54 -34.00 -6.48
CA LYS A 83 3.55 -32.98 -6.23
C LYS A 83 4.94 -33.53 -6.55
N VAL A 84 5.44 -33.21 -7.72
CA VAL A 84 6.85 -33.40 -8.08
C VAL A 84 7.48 -32.02 -8.18
N THR A 85 8.50 -31.79 -7.36
CA THR A 85 9.50 -30.72 -7.43
C THR A 85 9.59 -30.06 -8.82
N GLY A 86 9.08 -28.83 -8.99
CA GLY A 86 9.21 -28.15 -10.27
C GLY A 86 8.50 -26.80 -10.46
N HIS A 87 7.47 -26.46 -9.68
CA HIS A 87 6.83 -25.15 -9.80
C HIS A 87 7.63 -24.05 -9.07
N PRO A 88 7.92 -22.90 -9.71
CA PRO A 88 8.50 -21.77 -9.00
C PRO A 88 7.53 -21.32 -7.89
N THR A 89 8.05 -21.08 -6.69
CA THR A 89 7.29 -20.57 -5.53
C THR A 89 6.69 -19.18 -5.78
N PHE A 90 7.16 -18.50 -6.83
CA PHE A 90 6.65 -17.21 -7.30
C PHE A 90 6.05 -17.36 -8.70
N THR A 91 4.72 -17.26 -8.80
CA THR A 91 3.98 -17.34 -10.05
C THR A 91 3.23 -16.03 -10.30
N LEU A 92 2.78 -15.80 -11.54
CA LEU A 92 1.95 -14.63 -11.84
C LEU A 92 0.65 -14.68 -11.00
N HIS A 93 0.07 -15.86 -10.83
CA HIS A 93 -1.06 -16.06 -9.93
C HIS A 93 -0.73 -15.67 -8.49
N SER A 94 0.33 -16.23 -7.88
CA SER A 94 0.65 -15.93 -6.48
C SER A 94 1.00 -14.46 -6.26
N LEU A 95 1.65 -13.80 -7.23
CA LEU A 95 1.90 -12.36 -7.21
C LEU A 95 0.60 -11.57 -7.24
N VAL A 96 -0.30 -11.82 -8.20
CA VAL A 96 -1.55 -11.05 -8.33
C VAL A 96 -2.48 -11.33 -7.14
N SER A 97 -2.62 -12.59 -6.73
CA SER A 97 -3.41 -12.99 -5.55
C SER A 97 -2.94 -12.28 -4.28
N GLY A 98 -1.62 -12.15 -4.09
CA GLY A 98 -1.04 -11.44 -2.94
C GLY A 98 -1.30 -9.93 -2.92
N LEU A 99 -1.85 -9.36 -4.00
CA LEU A 99 -2.18 -7.95 -4.12
C LEU A 99 -3.70 -7.69 -4.08
N LEU A 100 -4.55 -8.72 -4.10
CA LEU A 100 -6.01 -8.56 -4.19
C LEU A 100 -6.60 -7.90 -2.93
N ASP A 101 -5.92 -7.97 -1.79
CA ASP A 101 -6.33 -7.36 -0.52
C ASP A 101 -6.20 -5.82 -0.52
N ILE A 102 -5.51 -5.23 -1.50
CA ILE A 102 -5.25 -3.80 -1.58
C ILE A 102 -6.55 -2.99 -1.54
N ASN A 103 -7.57 -3.38 -2.31
CA ASN A 103 -8.84 -2.66 -2.33
C ASN A 103 -9.52 -2.70 -0.96
N HIS A 104 -9.50 -3.86 -0.30
CA HIS A 104 -10.04 -3.99 1.05
C HIS A 104 -9.30 -3.09 2.05
N ARG A 105 -7.96 -3.08 2.00
CA ARG A 105 -7.13 -2.21 2.85
C ARG A 105 -7.36 -0.73 2.61
N LEU A 106 -7.66 -0.33 1.37
CA LEU A 106 -8.00 1.06 1.06
C LEU A 106 -9.32 1.50 1.69
N GLU A 107 -10.31 0.62 1.77
CA GLU A 107 -11.60 0.88 2.43
C GLU A 107 -11.52 0.89 3.96
N GLN A 108 -10.52 0.23 4.54
CA GLN A 108 -10.29 0.24 5.99
C GLN A 108 -9.61 1.51 6.50
N ARG A 109 -9.32 2.49 5.63
CA ARG A 109 -8.73 3.76 6.04
C ARG A 109 -9.76 4.65 6.71
N THR A 110 -9.32 5.43 7.68
CA THR A 110 -10.13 6.45 8.32
C THR A 110 -9.99 7.77 7.57
N GLN A 111 -11.11 8.35 7.16
CA GLN A 111 -11.16 9.73 6.69
C GLN A 111 -11.08 10.66 7.91
N ILE A 112 -10.27 11.70 7.79
CA ILE A 112 -10.17 12.78 8.79
C ILE A 112 -10.57 14.10 8.16
N GLU A 113 -10.99 15.05 8.99
CA GLU A 113 -11.36 16.39 8.51
C GLU A 113 -10.12 17.20 8.09
N PRO A 114 -10.24 18.13 7.13
CA PRO A 114 -9.11 18.92 6.64
C PRO A 114 -8.35 19.70 7.72
N GLU A 115 -9.05 20.20 8.74
CA GLU A 115 -8.46 20.92 9.88
C GLU A 115 -7.59 19.99 10.73
N GLU A 116 -8.05 18.77 10.97
CA GLU A 116 -7.27 17.75 11.69
C GLU A 116 -6.03 17.34 10.89
N PHE A 117 -6.19 17.13 9.58
CA PHE A 117 -5.07 16.86 8.68
C PHE A 117 -4.02 17.98 8.70
N THR A 118 -4.46 19.25 8.71
CA THR A 118 -3.56 20.41 8.78
C THR A 118 -2.80 20.44 10.10
N ALA A 119 -3.48 20.19 11.22
CA ALA A 119 -2.84 20.09 12.53
C ALA A 119 -1.79 18.95 12.59
N VAL A 120 -2.04 17.84 11.90
CA VAL A 120 -1.05 16.76 11.74
C VAL A 120 0.20 17.23 11.00
N LEU A 121 0.03 17.98 9.91
CA LEU A 121 1.16 18.52 9.14
C LEU A 121 2.00 19.50 9.97
N GLU A 122 1.37 20.39 10.74
CA GLU A 122 2.07 21.31 11.64
C GLU A 122 2.85 20.57 12.74
N CYS A 123 2.26 19.49 13.29
CA CYS A 123 2.95 18.63 14.26
C CYS A 123 4.21 18.00 13.63
N ARG A 124 4.09 17.47 12.41
CA ARG A 124 5.19 16.87 11.68
C ARG A 124 6.32 17.86 11.42
N GLU A 125 6.00 19.10 11.07
CA GLU A 125 6.99 20.17 10.87
C GLU A 125 7.78 20.45 12.16
N LYS A 126 7.06 20.65 13.28
CA LYS A 126 7.68 20.91 14.60
C LYS A 126 8.65 19.82 15.03
N HIS A 127 8.34 18.56 14.75
CA HIS A 127 9.14 17.41 15.20
C HIS A 127 10.16 16.93 14.17
N HIS A 128 10.21 17.50 12.97
CA HIS A 128 11.05 17.00 11.86
C HIS A 128 12.53 16.87 12.25
N THR A 129 13.04 17.82 13.03
CA THR A 129 14.44 17.89 13.50
C THR A 129 14.57 17.76 15.01
N ALA A 130 13.50 17.43 15.73
CA ALA A 130 13.50 17.34 17.18
C ALA A 130 14.25 16.09 17.67
N SER A 131 14.89 16.21 18.82
CA SER A 131 15.45 15.08 19.59
C SER A 131 14.82 15.04 20.97
N ASN A 132 15.01 13.93 21.68
CA ASN A 132 14.45 13.71 23.01
C ASN A 132 12.92 13.90 23.08
N TYR A 133 12.18 13.31 22.14
CA TYR A 133 10.72 13.37 22.07
C TYR A 133 10.09 11.99 21.88
N SER A 134 8.89 11.83 22.41
CA SER A 134 8.03 10.65 22.20
C SER A 134 6.79 11.09 21.43
N PRO A 135 6.42 10.42 20.32
CA PRO A 135 5.16 10.70 19.63
C PRO A 135 3.97 10.55 20.57
N THR A 136 3.02 11.48 20.49
CA THR A 136 1.83 11.51 21.37
C THR A 136 0.60 10.83 20.76
N ALA A 137 0.62 10.53 19.46
CA ALA A 137 -0.49 9.88 18.77
C ALA A 137 -0.66 8.41 19.21
N THR A 138 -1.91 7.97 19.36
CA THR A 138 -2.21 6.58 19.74
C THR A 138 -2.02 5.64 18.53
N PRO A 139 -1.51 4.41 18.72
CA PRO A 139 -1.36 3.45 17.63
C PRO A 139 -2.70 2.80 17.21
N GLU A 140 -3.84 3.30 17.70
CA GLU A 140 -5.17 2.70 17.52
C GLU A 140 -5.60 2.70 16.06
N LEU A 141 -5.30 3.76 15.32
CA LEU A 141 -5.63 3.90 13.89
C LEU A 141 -4.66 3.14 12.96
N LEU A 142 -3.51 2.69 13.47
CA LEU A 142 -2.55 1.95 12.64
C LEU A 142 -3.08 0.55 12.29
N PHE A 143 -2.77 0.04 11.10
CA PHE A 143 -3.09 -1.34 10.77
C PHE A 143 -2.37 -2.34 11.71
N PRO A 144 -2.96 -3.49 12.03
CA PRO A 144 -2.28 -4.54 12.81
C PRO A 144 -0.95 -4.94 12.17
N GLY A 145 0.08 -5.18 13.00
CA GLY A 145 1.43 -5.51 12.52
C GLY A 145 2.26 -4.30 12.05
N THR A 146 1.72 -3.08 12.06
CA THR A 146 2.45 -1.85 11.69
C THR A 146 3.54 -1.52 12.71
N PHE A 147 4.75 -1.25 12.22
CA PHE A 147 5.81 -0.65 13.02
C PHE A 147 5.58 0.86 13.18
N HIS A 148 5.78 1.39 14.38
CA HIS A 148 5.64 2.81 14.67
C HIS A 148 6.75 3.29 15.61
N LEU A 149 7.07 4.57 15.51
CA LEU A 149 8.07 5.25 16.32
C LEU A 149 7.54 5.46 17.74
N THR A 150 8.36 5.19 18.75
CA THR A 150 7.99 5.41 20.17
C THR A 150 8.89 6.39 20.89
N LEU A 151 10.13 6.55 20.44
CA LEU A 151 11.09 7.47 21.03
C LEU A 151 12.12 7.93 20.00
N VAL A 152 12.44 9.21 20.00
CA VAL A 152 13.69 9.77 19.48
C VAL A 152 14.46 10.29 20.68
N ASP A 153 15.60 9.72 21.02
CA ASP A 153 16.35 10.17 22.18
C ASP A 153 17.22 11.40 21.89
N ASN A 154 17.96 11.88 22.90
CA ASN A 154 18.85 13.04 22.78
C ASN A 154 20.04 12.85 21.81
N LYS A 155 20.30 11.62 21.34
CA LYS A 155 21.32 11.29 20.33
C LYS A 155 20.67 10.96 18.98
N PHE A 156 19.41 11.33 18.77
CA PHE A 156 18.64 11.07 17.56
C PHE A 156 18.44 9.57 17.26
N ARG A 157 18.66 8.68 18.23
CA ARG A 157 18.40 7.24 18.06
C ARG A 157 16.90 7.02 18.14
N ARG A 158 16.37 6.20 17.23
CA ARG A 158 14.93 5.95 17.09
C ARG A 158 14.59 4.56 17.60
N THR A 159 13.61 4.49 18.50
CA THR A 159 13.04 3.23 19.01
C THR A 159 11.68 3.00 18.37
N TYR A 160 11.42 1.74 18.01
CA TYR A 160 10.17 1.36 17.35
C TYR A 160 9.49 0.22 18.11
N GLN A 161 8.16 0.19 18.00
CA GLN A 161 7.34 -0.94 18.42
C GLN A 161 6.46 -1.40 17.28
N ARG A 162 5.97 -2.63 17.36
CA ARG A 162 5.05 -3.21 16.39
C ARG A 162 3.67 -3.34 17.02
N LYS A 163 2.65 -2.76 16.40
CA LYS A 163 1.26 -3.00 16.80
C LYS A 163 0.98 -4.50 16.67
N PRO A 164 0.43 -5.17 17.70
CA PRO A 164 0.15 -6.59 17.62
C PRO A 164 -0.81 -6.90 16.48
N PHE A 165 -0.70 -8.10 15.91
CA PHE A 165 -1.75 -8.63 15.06
C PHE A 165 -3.00 -8.88 15.91
N LEU A 166 -4.17 -8.59 15.35
CA LEU A 166 -5.42 -9.07 15.94
C LEU A 166 -5.36 -10.60 15.87
N ARG A 167 -5.30 -11.28 17.01
CA ARG A 167 -5.48 -12.73 17.02
C ARG A 167 -6.92 -12.99 16.58
N PRO A 168 -7.17 -14.01 15.73
CA PRO A 168 -8.52 -14.53 15.62
C PRO A 168 -8.95 -14.92 17.03
N ASP A 169 -10.16 -14.52 17.44
CA ASP A 169 -10.74 -15.13 18.61
C ASP A 169 -10.84 -16.64 18.35
N LEU A 170 -10.63 -17.46 19.38
CA LEU A 170 -10.75 -18.92 19.24
C LEU A 170 -12.19 -19.37 18.87
N ASN A 171 -13.12 -18.42 18.74
CA ASN A 171 -14.54 -18.63 18.51
C ASN A 171 -15.05 -18.06 17.17
N GLY A 172 -14.19 -17.48 16.31
CA GLY A 172 -14.56 -17.10 14.94
C GLY A 172 -15.53 -15.92 14.78
N ASN A 173 -15.68 -15.07 15.79
CA ASN A 173 -16.52 -13.88 15.70
C ASN A 173 -15.72 -12.62 15.32
N SER A 174 -16.03 -12.07 14.14
CA SER A 174 -15.50 -10.79 13.68
C SER A 174 -16.02 -9.63 14.54
N PRO A 175 -15.17 -8.74 15.09
CA PRO A 175 -15.61 -7.65 15.94
C PRO A 175 -16.00 -6.44 15.08
N ASN A 176 -17.11 -6.55 14.33
CA ASN A 176 -17.77 -5.38 13.74
C ASN A 176 -19.04 -5.06 14.54
N GLY A 177 -18.85 -4.59 15.76
CA GLY A 177 -19.88 -3.93 16.56
C GLY A 177 -19.69 -2.41 16.47
N ARG A 178 -20.61 -1.72 15.78
CA ARG A 178 -20.67 -0.25 15.70
C ARG A 178 -20.78 0.34 17.10
N GLY A 179 -19.74 1.06 17.54
CA GLY A 179 -19.80 1.99 18.66
C GLY A 179 -19.71 3.43 18.12
N THR A 180 -20.73 4.22 18.40
CA THR A 180 -20.76 5.68 18.15
C THR A 180 -19.60 6.37 18.88
N PRO A 181 -18.87 7.32 18.27
CA PRO A 181 -17.84 8.05 18.99
C PRO A 181 -18.48 9.17 19.84
N ASN A 182 -18.39 9.01 21.17
CA ASN A 182 -18.55 10.13 22.09
C ASN A 182 -17.30 11.02 22.06
N ASN A 183 -17.53 12.32 22.19
CA ASN A 183 -16.56 13.42 22.22
C ASN A 183 -15.20 13.08 22.87
N HIS A 184 -14.14 13.14 22.08
CA HIS A 184 -12.77 13.30 22.58
C HIS A 184 -12.14 14.57 22.00
N THR A 185 -11.87 15.49 22.91
CA THR A 185 -11.12 16.73 22.70
C THR A 185 -9.65 16.47 22.37
N HIS A 186 -9.26 16.98 21.20
CA HIS A 186 -8.04 17.70 20.85
C HIS A 186 -6.64 17.06 20.82
N CYS A 187 -6.05 17.26 19.63
CA CYS A 187 -4.65 17.30 19.23
C CYS A 187 -3.89 15.97 19.27
N ASN A 188 -3.44 15.47 18.10
CA ASN A 188 -2.01 15.22 17.77
C ASN A 188 -1.83 14.27 16.58
N GLY A 189 -1.01 14.70 15.61
CA GLY A 189 -0.74 13.99 14.37
C GLY A 189 0.44 12.99 14.36
N PHE A 190 0.49 12.22 13.27
CA PHE A 190 1.44 11.16 12.90
C PHE A 190 2.87 11.62 12.57
#